data_AF-G9WSJ9-F1
#
_entry.id   AF-G9WSJ9-F1
#
_cell.length_a   1.000
_cell.length_b   1.000
_cell.length_c   1.000
_cell.angle_alpha   90.00
_cell.angle_beta   90.00
_cell.angle_gamma   90.00
#
_symmetry.space_group_name_H-M   'P 1'
#
loop_
_entity.id
_entity.type
_entity.pdbx_description
1 polymer ?
#
loop_
_entity_poly.entity_id
_entity_poly.type
_entity_poly.pdbx_seq_one_letter_code
_entity_poly.pdbx_strand_id
1 'polypeptide(L)'
;MASKTLEEVAEYIKKIRFKKGFFGLKPTSVWKKLEDLDAEYRSVFYVQEVSYEARIKEKEEKIAELEKRLSELKSPTSEGTENG
;
A
#
# COMPACT_ATOMS: atom_id res chain seq x y z
N MET A 1 -6.53 -7.91 15.60
CA MET A 1 -7.63 -7.86 14.61
C MET A 1 -7.06 -6.99 13.51
N ALA A 2 -6.48 -7.56 12.44
CA ALA A 2 -5.64 -6.80 11.50
C ALA A 2 -6.33 -5.52 10.98
N SER A 3 -5.90 -4.38 11.51
CA SER A 3 -6.43 -3.06 11.22
C SER A 3 -6.15 -2.68 9.77
N LYS A 4 -7.11 -2.03 9.14
CA LYS A 4 -7.03 -1.59 7.73
C LYS A 4 -6.74 -0.11 7.61
N THR A 5 -6.95 0.66 8.68
CA THR A 5 -6.77 2.11 8.73
C THR A 5 -6.06 2.53 10.02
N LEU A 6 -5.48 3.74 10.02
CA LEU A 6 -4.86 4.31 11.21
C LEU A 6 -5.89 4.65 12.30
N GLU A 7 -7.11 4.97 11.90
CA GLU A 7 -8.26 5.20 12.79
C GLU A 7 -8.61 3.93 13.58
N GLU A 8 -8.61 2.77 12.91
CA GLU A 8 -8.81 1.48 13.58
C GLU A 8 -7.67 1.16 14.56
N VAL A 9 -6.43 1.50 14.21
CA VAL A 9 -5.28 1.38 15.13
C VAL A 9 -5.44 2.32 16.33
N ALA A 10 -5.90 3.55 16.14
CA ALA A 10 -6.17 4.48 17.23
C ALA A 10 -7.27 3.96 18.17
N GLU A 11 -8.34 3.36 17.61
CA GLU A 11 -9.38 2.69 18.39
C GLU A 11 -8.86 1.44 19.12
N TYR A 12 -7.94 0.70 18.51
CA TYR A 12 -7.26 -0.42 19.18
C TYR A 12 -6.45 0.07 20.38
N ILE A 13 -5.64 1.13 20.22
CA ILE A 13 -4.83 1.72 21.31
C ILE A 13 -5.70 2.14 22.49
N LYS A 14 -6.83 2.82 22.24
CA LYS A 14 -7.77 3.24 23.30
C LYS A 14 -8.31 2.07 24.11
N LYS A 15 -8.39 0.87 23.51
CA LYS A 15 -8.93 -0.35 24.14
C LYS A 15 -7.86 -1.22 24.79
N ILE A 16 -6.58 -0.89 24.65
CA ILE A 16 -5.48 -1.64 25.27
C ILE A 16 -5.66 -1.63 26.79
N ARG A 17 -5.61 -2.83 27.38
CA ARG A 17 -5.56 -3.02 28.83
C ARG A 17 -4.35 -3.86 29.21
N PHE A 18 -3.62 -3.40 30.20
CA PHE A 18 -2.44 -4.07 30.73
C PHE A 18 -2.78 -4.91 31.95
N LYS A 19 -2.15 -6.06 32.10
CA LYS A 19 -2.28 -6.87 33.32
C LYS A 19 -1.47 -6.23 34.45
N LYS A 20 -2.05 -6.21 35.66
CA LYS A 20 -1.36 -5.75 36.87
C LYS A 20 -0.28 -6.75 37.29
N GLY A 21 0.87 -6.22 37.69
CA GLY A 21 2.00 -6.96 38.26
C GLY A 21 2.14 -6.67 39.76
N PHE A 22 3.18 -7.24 40.37
CA PHE A 22 3.46 -7.06 41.80
C PHE A 22 3.86 -5.61 42.13
N PHE A 23 4.58 -4.95 41.21
CA PHE A 23 4.91 -3.52 41.28
C PHE A 23 4.39 -2.81 40.02
N GLY A 24 3.13 -2.39 40.03
CA GLY A 24 2.53 -1.67 38.90
C GLY A 24 2.05 -2.58 37.78
N LEU A 25 2.51 -2.36 36.54
CA LEU A 25 2.13 -3.15 35.38
C LEU A 25 3.05 -4.36 35.21
N LYS A 26 2.50 -5.48 34.73
CA LYS A 26 3.29 -6.68 34.43
C LYS A 26 4.12 -6.44 33.16
N PRO A 27 5.47 -6.46 33.20
CA PRO A 27 6.30 -6.12 32.02
C PRO A 27 5.99 -6.97 30.79
N THR A 28 5.78 -8.28 30.96
CA THR A 28 5.42 -9.17 29.85
C THR A 28 4.06 -8.85 29.22
N SER A 29 3.14 -8.26 29.98
CA SER A 29 1.87 -7.78 29.44
C SER A 29 2.05 -6.52 28.59
N VAL A 30 3.02 -5.66 28.92
CA VAL A 30 3.30 -4.45 28.16
C VAL A 30 3.96 -4.82 26.83
N TRP A 31 5.01 -5.64 26.87
CA TRP A 31 5.71 -6.10 25.67
C TRP A 31 4.78 -6.81 24.69
N LYS A 32 3.96 -7.74 25.18
CA LYS A 32 2.97 -8.42 24.32
C LYS A 32 1.99 -7.42 23.67
N LYS A 33 1.55 -6.40 24.40
CA LYS A 33 0.64 -5.38 23.84
C LYS A 33 1.32 -4.48 22.82
N LEU A 34 2.63 -4.24 22.97
CA LEU A 34 3.43 -3.49 22.01
C LEU A 34 3.66 -4.31 20.73
N GLU A 35 3.98 -5.61 20.86
CA GLU A 35 4.06 -6.53 19.72
C GLU A 35 2.73 -6.62 18.97
N ASP A 36 1.61 -6.77 19.70
CA ASP A 36 0.28 -6.78 19.09
C ASP A 36 0.04 -5.46 18.32
N LEU A 37 0.43 -4.31 18.89
CA LEU A 37 0.26 -2.99 18.25
C LEU A 37 1.13 -2.82 17.00
N ASP A 38 2.39 -3.29 17.02
CA ASP A 38 3.27 -3.27 15.85
C ASP A 38 2.67 -4.08 14.69
N ALA A 39 2.08 -5.24 15.00
CA ALA A 39 1.39 -6.05 14.00
C ALA A 39 0.18 -5.32 13.39
N GLU A 40 -0.58 -4.57 14.19
CA GLU A 40 -1.70 -3.74 13.68
C GLU A 40 -1.21 -2.67 12.70
N TYR A 41 -0.14 -1.94 13.03
CA TYR A 41 0.46 -0.96 12.10
C TYR A 41 0.96 -1.60 10.81
N ARG A 42 1.70 -2.72 10.90
CA ARG A 42 2.20 -3.43 9.70
C ARG A 42 1.05 -3.84 8.78
N SER A 43 -0.09 -4.26 9.33
CA SER A 43 -1.24 -4.64 8.51
C SER A 43 -1.85 -3.48 7.73
N VAL A 44 -1.92 -2.28 8.31
CA VAL A 44 -2.38 -1.08 7.61
C VAL A 44 -1.45 -0.74 6.45
N PHE A 45 -0.14 -0.72 6.69
CA PHE A 45 0.84 -0.38 5.67
C PHE A 45 0.91 -1.43 4.56
N TYR A 46 0.77 -2.71 4.89
CA TYR A 46 0.72 -3.77 3.88
C TYR A 46 -0.46 -3.61 2.92
N VAL A 47 -1.65 -3.31 3.44
CA VAL A 47 -2.85 -3.07 2.61
C VAL A 47 -2.64 -1.85 1.70
N GLN A 48 -2.03 -0.79 2.22
CA GLN A 48 -1.70 0.39 1.43
C GLN A 48 -0.67 0.08 0.33
N GLU A 49 0.40 -0.64 0.66
CA GLU A 49 1.45 -1.05 -0.27
C GLU A 49 0.88 -1.84 -1.44
N VAL A 50 0.12 -2.91 -1.17
CA VAL A 50 -0.54 -3.72 -2.21
C VAL A 50 -1.46 -2.86 -3.09
N SER A 51 -2.21 -1.94 -2.48
CA SER A 51 -3.11 -1.04 -3.22
C SER A 51 -2.35 -0.07 -4.12
N TYR A 52 -1.19 0.44 -3.67
CA TYR A 52 -0.35 1.32 -4.46
C TYR A 52 0.37 0.57 -5.58
N GLU A 53 0.92 -0.61 -5.31
CA GLU A 53 1.54 -1.46 -6.34
C GLU A 53 0.57 -1.77 -7.47
N ALA A 54 -0.68 -2.13 -7.15
CA ALA A 54 -1.71 -2.37 -8.16
C ALA A 54 -1.98 -1.13 -9.03
N ARG A 55 -2.08 0.06 -8.41
CA ARG A 55 -2.30 1.33 -9.13
C ARG A 55 -1.10 1.75 -9.97
N ILE A 56 0.12 1.47 -9.50
CA ILE A 56 1.34 1.74 -10.27
C ILE A 56 1.35 0.85 -11.51
N LYS A 57 1.11 -0.45 -11.33
CA LYS A 57 1.05 -1.42 -12.44
C LYS A 57 0.01 -1.03 -13.49
N GLU A 58 -1.21 -0.67 -13.08
CA GLU A 58 -2.25 -0.20 -14.00
C GLU A 58 -1.80 1.03 -14.80
N LYS A 59 -1.10 1.97 -14.16
CA LYS A 59 -0.57 3.16 -14.83
C LYS A 59 0.56 2.83 -15.79
N GLU A 60 1.46 1.93 -15.42
CA GLU A 60 2.56 1.48 -16.28
C GLU A 60 2.03 0.79 -17.54
N GLU A 61 1.03 -0.08 -17.40
CA GLU A 61 0.36 -0.74 -18.55
C GLU A 61 -0.27 0.29 -19.49
N LYS A 62 -0.94 1.31 -18.93
CA LYS A 62 -1.55 2.39 -19.72
C LYS A 62 -0.51 3.27 -20.41
N ILE A 63 0.62 3.56 -19.75
CA ILE A 63 1.73 4.30 -20.36
C ILE A 63 2.29 3.51 -21.53
N ALA A 64 2.58 2.22 -21.34
CA ALA A 64 3.10 1.35 -22.39
C ALA A 64 2.14 1.27 -23.59
N GLU A 65 0.83 1.18 -23.34
CA GLU A 65 -0.18 1.21 -24.40
C GLU A 65 -0.17 2.54 -25.18
N LEU A 66 -0.12 3.67 -24.48
CA LEU A 66 -0.10 4.99 -25.11
C LEU A 66 1.20 5.24 -25.88
N GLU A 67 2.34 4.83 -25.34
CA GLU A 67 3.65 4.89 -26.00
C GLU A 67 3.67 4.05 -27.28
N LYS A 68 3.09 2.85 -27.24
CA LYS A 68 2.92 2.01 -28.44
C LYS A 68 2.08 2.71 -29.50
N ARG A 69 0.91 3.23 -29.15
CA ARG A 69 0.05 3.99 -30.09
C ARG A 69 0.78 5.21 -30.68
N LEU A 70 1.53 5.94 -29.85
CA LEU A 70 2.34 7.07 -30.31
C LEU A 70 3.44 6.64 -31.26
N SER A 71 4.06 5.47 -31.06
CA SER A 71 5.07 4.94 -31.96
C SER A 71 4.48 4.54 -33.32
N GLU A 72 3.29 3.92 -33.33
CA GLU A 72 2.55 3.56 -34.54
C GLU A 72 2.07 4.80 -35.32
N LEU A 73 1.72 5.88 -34.62
CA LEU A 73 1.39 7.18 -35.22
C LEU A 73 2.62 7.94 -35.74
N LYS A 74 3.81 7.70 -35.17
CA LYS A 74 5.07 8.34 -35.55
C LYS A 74 5.87 7.55 -36.57
N SER A 75 5.63 6.25 -36.74
CA SER A 75 6.14 5.53 -37.90
C SER A 75 5.56 6.21 -39.13
N PRO A 76 6.43 6.66 -40.07
CA PRO A 76 6.03 7.58 -41.10
C PRO A 76 4.89 6.96 -41.91
N THR A 77 3.93 7.82 -42.26
CA THR A 77 3.19 7.72 -43.52
C THR A 77 4.21 7.73 -44.67
N SER A 78 4.93 6.63 -44.82
CA SER A 78 5.55 6.22 -46.07
C SER A 78 4.39 5.75 -46.92
N GLU A 79 3.90 6.62 -47.81
CA GLU A 79 3.24 6.33 -49.09
C GLU A 79 2.34 7.51 -49.44
N GLY A 80 2.85 8.43 -50.28
CA GLY A 80 2.04 9.58 -50.70
C GLY A 80 2.73 10.70 -51.46
N THR A 81 3.93 10.54 -52.01
CA THR A 81 4.40 11.37 -53.14
C THR A 81 5.49 10.61 -53.88
N GLU A 82 5.07 9.63 -54.69
CA GLU A 82 5.82 9.23 -55.87
C GLU A 82 5.16 9.86 -57.11
N ASN A 83 6.00 10.50 -57.91
CA ASN A 83 5.93 10.68 -59.37
C ASN A 83 4.91 11.68 -59.97
N GLY A 84 5.45 12.68 -60.66
CA GLY A 84 4.75 13.61 -61.56
C GLY A 84 5.63 14.79 -61.96
#